data_AF-R9PCA1-F1
#
_entry.id   AF-R9PCA1-F1
#
_cell.length_a   1.000
_cell.length_b   1.000
_cell.length_c   1.000
_cell.angle_alpha   90.00
_cell.angle_beta   90.00
_cell.angle_gamma   90.00
#
_symmetry.space_group_name_H-M   'P 1'
#
loop_
_entity.id
_entity.type
_entity.pdbx_description
1 polymer ?
#
loop_
_entity_poly.entity_id
_entity_poly.type
_entity_poly.pdbx_seq_one_letter_code
_entity_poly.pdbx_strand_id
1 'polypeptide(L)'
;MQFASSIVQCPETPQQNDRKIVLTFVNLTAEQVQQLKTSKFQLRLFCTSMEAHAASLFGRNPATAEFPHTCEARVNTHTLSTNLRGSKKQAGRVPPPNLNKDNTLVLQEGRPNRIGLTYANAPKRYVLVAAIC
;
A
#
# COMPACT_ATOMS: atom_id res chain seq x y z
N MET A 1 -0.69 12.87 8.10
CA MET A 1 -0.19 11.70 7.34
C MET A 1 1.16 12.07 6.78
N GLN A 2 2.18 11.24 6.98
CA GLN A 2 3.53 11.48 6.50
C GLN A 2 3.91 10.37 5.51
N PHE A 3 4.28 10.72 4.29
CA PHE A 3 4.70 9.74 3.29
C PHE A 3 6.05 9.13 3.71
N ALA A 4 6.11 7.79 3.72
CA ALA A 4 7.33 7.04 4.06
C ALA A 4 7.91 6.31 2.84
N SER A 5 7.17 6.27 1.72
CA SER A 5 7.68 5.81 0.42
C SER A 5 7.39 6.81 -0.68
N SER A 6 8.11 6.64 -1.78
CA SER A 6 7.70 7.19 -3.08
C SER A 6 6.40 6.54 -3.55
N ILE A 7 5.65 7.29 -4.37
CA ILE A 7 4.47 6.77 -5.07
C ILE A 7 4.96 5.84 -6.18
N VAL A 8 4.44 4.63 -6.23
CA VAL A 8 4.77 3.64 -7.26
C VAL A 8 3.54 3.36 -8.11
N GLN A 9 3.73 3.36 -9.42
CA GLN A 9 2.66 3.04 -10.36
C GLN A 9 2.59 1.53 -10.57
N CYS A 10 1.39 0.98 -10.41
CA CYS A 10 1.07 -0.39 -10.71
C CYS A 10 0.45 -0.46 -12.12
N PRO A 11 1.17 -1.03 -13.10
CA PRO A 11 0.62 -1.22 -14.44
C PRO A 11 -0.64 -2.11 -14.43
N GLU A 12 -1.47 -1.94 -15.44
CA GLU A 12 -2.64 -2.79 -15.64
C GLU A 12 -2.23 -4.23 -16.00
N THR A 13 -2.99 -5.18 -15.47
CA THR A 13 -2.90 -6.63 -15.74
C THR A 13 -4.28 -7.14 -16.13
N PRO A 14 -4.71 -6.91 -17.39
CA PRO A 14 -6.01 -7.37 -17.87
C PRO A 14 -6.06 -8.89 -18.05
N GLN A 15 -4.92 -9.56 -18.20
CA GLN A 15 -4.86 -11.02 -18.32
C GLN A 15 -4.98 -11.70 -16.95
N GLN A 16 -5.94 -12.61 -16.82
CA GLN A 16 -6.22 -13.35 -15.57
C GLN A 16 -5.02 -14.19 -15.08
N ASN A 17 -4.11 -14.58 -15.98
CA ASN A 17 -2.94 -15.40 -15.66
C ASN A 17 -1.65 -14.57 -15.46
N ASP A 18 -1.67 -13.26 -15.73
CA ASP A 18 -0.51 -12.40 -15.55
C ASP A 18 -0.51 -11.83 -14.12
N ARG A 19 0.48 -12.25 -13.32
CA ARG A 19 0.69 -11.74 -11.97
C ARG A 19 1.87 -10.79 -11.99
N LYS A 20 1.65 -9.53 -11.63
CA LYS A 20 2.70 -8.53 -11.50
C LYS A 20 3.03 -8.28 -10.05
N ILE A 21 4.31 -8.02 -9.81
CA ILE A 21 4.83 -7.67 -8.50
C ILE A 21 5.42 -6.28 -8.62
N VAL A 22 4.93 -5.37 -7.79
CA VAL A 22 5.45 -4.01 -7.68
C VAL A 22 6.13 -3.87 -6.33
N LEU A 23 7.35 -3.37 -6.34
CA LEU A 23 8.16 -3.19 -5.15
C LEU A 23 8.25 -1.69 -4.85
N THR A 24 8.02 -1.33 -3.60
CA THR A 24 8.30 0.00 -3.08
C THR A 24 9.24 -0.13 -1.87
N PHE A 25 10.13 0.83 -1.72
CA PHE A 25 11.08 0.87 -0.62
C PHE A 25 10.68 2.00 0.32
N VAL A 26 10.58 1.68 1.61
CA VAL A 26 10.30 2.63 2.67
C VAL A 26 11.57 2.83 3.48
N ASN A 27 12.09 4.05 3.44
CA ASN A 27 13.22 4.46 4.28
C ASN A 27 12.65 5.23 5.47
N LEU A 28 12.73 4.64 6.65
CA LEU A 28 12.27 5.30 7.87
C LEU A 28 13.39 6.18 8.44
N THR A 29 13.03 7.40 8.84
CA THR A 29 13.92 8.28 9.63
C THR A 29 13.89 7.90 11.12
N ALA A 30 14.87 8.36 11.90
CA ALA A 30 14.87 8.16 13.36
C ALA A 30 13.54 8.58 14.03
N GLU A 31 12.98 9.71 13.62
CA GLU A 31 11.71 10.22 14.13
C GLU A 31 10.55 9.27 13.80
N GLN A 32 10.47 8.79 12.56
CA GLN A 32 9.44 7.85 12.11
C GLN A 32 9.54 6.51 12.81
N VAL A 33 10.76 6.02 13.02
CA VAL A 33 11.01 4.80 13.80
C VAL A 33 10.47 4.96 15.22
N GLN A 34 10.75 6.10 15.86
CA GLN A 34 10.27 6.37 17.22
C GLN A 34 8.75 6.55 17.30
N GLN A 35 8.16 7.18 16.27
CA GLN A 35 6.71 7.27 16.11
C GLN A 35 6.08 5.89 15.94
N LEU A 36 6.58 5.05 15.04
CA LEU A 36 6.05 3.70 14.79
C LEU A 36 6.27 2.73 15.96
N LYS A 37 7.28 2.97 16.80
CA LYS A 37 7.42 2.30 18.11
C LYS A 37 6.32 2.70 19.09
N THR A 38 5.78 3.89 18.95
CA THR A 38 4.63 4.35 19.73
C THR A 38 3.37 3.78 19.06
N SER A 39 2.56 2.98 19.76
CA SER A 39 1.33 2.37 19.20
C SER A 39 0.27 3.36 18.68
N LYS A 40 0.54 4.67 18.78
CA LYS A 40 -0.23 5.76 18.21
C LYS A 40 -0.07 5.90 16.69
N PHE A 41 1.09 5.54 16.14
CA PHE A 41 1.37 5.66 14.70
C PHE A 41 1.49 4.30 14.02
N GLN A 42 0.96 4.20 12.81
CA GLN A 42 0.95 2.97 12.03
C GLN A 42 1.34 3.27 10.59
N LEU A 43 2.29 2.48 10.07
CA LEU A 43 2.60 2.54 8.66
C LEU A 43 1.52 1.80 7.88
N ARG A 44 0.80 2.53 7.04
CA ARG A 44 -0.29 2.01 6.24
C ARG A 44 0.02 2.10 4.75
N LEU A 45 -0.40 1.08 4.02
CA LEU A 45 -0.27 1.07 2.56
C LEU A 45 -1.55 1.61 1.94
N PHE A 46 -1.42 2.64 1.12
CA PHE A 46 -2.51 3.22 0.38
C PHE A 46 -2.37 2.81 -1.08
N CYS A 47 -3.44 2.26 -1.64
CA CYS A 47 -3.56 1.97 -3.06
C CYS A 47 -4.81 2.68 -3.58
N THR A 48 -4.73 3.29 -4.75
CA THR A 48 -5.90 3.88 -5.41
C THR A 48 -5.76 3.73 -6.92
N SER A 49 -6.87 3.81 -7.67
CA SER A 49 -6.80 3.76 -9.12
C SER A 49 -6.19 5.05 -9.66
N MET A 50 -5.48 4.96 -10.79
CA MET A 50 -4.87 6.13 -11.44
C MET A 50 -5.93 7.16 -11.84
N GLU A 51 -7.13 6.72 -12.22
CA GLU A 51 -8.29 7.58 -12.48
C GLU A 51 -8.73 8.34 -11.22
N ALA A 52 -8.87 7.66 -10.07
CA ALA A 52 -9.27 8.29 -8.82
C ALA A 52 -8.20 9.27 -8.31
N HIS A 53 -6.92 8.89 -8.42
CA HIS A 53 -5.80 9.76 -8.10
C HIS A 53 -5.80 11.02 -8.99
N ALA A 54 -5.96 10.87 -10.31
CA ALA A 54 -6.06 11.99 -11.24
C ALA A 54 -7.27 12.88 -10.91
N ALA A 55 -8.45 12.31 -10.71
CA ALA A 55 -9.66 13.04 -10.34
C ALA A 55 -9.50 13.84 -9.02
N SER A 56 -8.74 13.29 -8.07
CA SER A 56 -8.39 13.98 -6.83
C SER A 56 -7.42 15.14 -7.04
N LEU A 57 -6.47 15.03 -7.97
CA LEU A 57 -5.59 16.16 -8.34
C LEU A 57 -6.37 17.28 -9.01
N PHE A 58 -7.41 16.94 -9.78
CA PHE A 58 -8.32 17.91 -10.43
C PHE A 58 -9.41 18.44 -9.48
N GLY A 59 -9.34 18.15 -8.18
CA GLY A 59 -10.26 18.68 -7.16
C GLY A 59 -11.70 18.18 -7.27
N ARG A 60 -11.97 17.16 -8.08
CA ARG A 60 -13.33 16.70 -8.38
C ARG A 60 -13.88 15.70 -7.39
N ASN A 61 -13.04 14.92 -6.69
CA ASN A 61 -13.43 14.01 -5.61
C ASN A 61 -12.19 13.52 -4.83
N PRO A 62 -12.26 13.30 -3.51
CA PRO A 62 -11.17 12.67 -2.77
C PRO A 62 -10.93 11.24 -3.28
N ALA A 63 -9.67 10.91 -3.61
CA ALA A 63 -9.31 9.57 -4.06
C ALA A 63 -9.61 8.54 -2.95
N THR A 64 -10.48 7.57 -3.26
CA THR A 64 -10.75 6.45 -2.36
C THR A 64 -9.66 5.39 -2.48
N ALA A 65 -9.36 4.70 -1.39
CA ALA A 65 -8.42 3.59 -1.42
C ALA A 65 -9.08 2.38 -2.10
N GLU A 66 -8.52 1.96 -3.23
CA GLU A 66 -9.00 0.84 -4.04
C GLU A 66 -7.82 -0.09 -4.34
N PHE A 67 -8.01 -1.38 -4.08
CA PHE A 67 -7.01 -2.41 -4.33
C PHE A 67 -7.49 -3.37 -5.44
N PRO A 68 -6.57 -3.94 -6.23
CA PRO A 68 -6.90 -4.97 -7.20
C PRO A 68 -7.60 -6.18 -6.57
N HIS A 69 -8.46 -6.84 -7.36
CA HIS A 69 -9.28 -7.97 -6.89
C HIS A 69 -8.45 -9.12 -6.31
N THR A 70 -7.33 -9.43 -6.95
CA THR A 70 -6.36 -10.41 -6.48
C THR A 70 -5.08 -9.66 -6.16
N CYS A 71 -4.83 -9.32 -4.90
CA CYS A 71 -3.58 -8.72 -4.48
C CYS A 71 -3.10 -9.27 -3.13
N GLU A 72 -1.77 -9.27 -2.96
CA GLU A 72 -1.06 -9.76 -1.79
C GLU A 72 0.09 -8.80 -1.49
N ALA A 73 0.14 -8.24 -0.28
CA ALA A 73 1.26 -7.41 0.17
C ALA A 73 2.25 -8.25 0.96
N ARG A 74 3.52 -7.99 0.71
CA ARG A 74 4.66 -8.58 1.40
C ARG A 74 5.55 -7.47 1.95
N VAL A 75 6.05 -7.62 3.16
CA VAL A 75 6.96 -6.67 3.82
C VAL A 75 8.21 -7.44 4.18
N ASN A 76 9.37 -6.96 3.73
CA ASN A 76 10.67 -7.59 3.99
C ASN A 76 10.67 -9.09 3.70
N THR A 77 10.04 -9.50 2.60
CA THR A 77 9.83 -10.90 2.15
C THR A 77 8.74 -11.70 2.89
N HIS A 78 8.19 -11.19 3.98
CA HIS A 78 7.07 -11.81 4.70
C HIS A 78 5.73 -11.39 4.11
N THR A 79 4.86 -12.35 3.80
CA THR A 79 3.47 -12.04 3.41
C THR A 79 2.70 -11.51 4.60
N LEU A 80 2.03 -10.37 4.43
CA LEU A 80 1.16 -9.80 5.45
C LEU A 80 -0.06 -10.68 5.64
N SER A 81 -0.42 -10.92 6.91
CA SER A 81 -1.66 -11.61 7.28
C SER A 81 -2.92 -10.78 6.99
N THR A 82 -2.75 -9.48 6.73
CA THR A 82 -3.85 -8.55 6.48
C THR A 82 -4.48 -8.79 5.11
N ASN A 83 -5.79 -9.04 5.12
CA ASN A 83 -6.59 -9.06 3.90
C ASN A 83 -6.66 -7.65 3.29
N LEU A 84 -6.05 -7.51 2.11
CA LEU A 84 -6.21 -6.35 1.22
C LEU A 84 -7.54 -6.39 0.46
N ARG A 85 -8.27 -7.49 0.56
CA ARG A 85 -9.64 -7.61 0.09
C ARG A 85 -10.56 -6.98 1.12
N GLY A 86 -11.17 -5.86 0.77
CA GLY A 86 -12.37 -5.41 1.47
C GLY A 86 -13.42 -6.52 1.44
N SER A 87 -14.20 -6.65 2.51
CA SER A 87 -15.33 -7.58 2.54
C SER A 87 -16.20 -7.38 1.30
N LYS A 88 -16.59 -8.47 0.60
CA LYS A 88 -17.47 -8.46 -0.59
C LYS A 88 -18.74 -7.59 -0.44
N LYS A 89 -19.13 -7.26 0.80
CA LYS A 89 -20.28 -6.41 1.16
C LYS A 89 -20.04 -4.90 1.07
N GLN A 90 -18.79 -4.42 1.01
CA GLN A 90 -18.45 -3.00 0.86
C GLN A 90 -17.36 -2.84 -0.20
N ALA A 91 -17.76 -2.98 -1.47
CA ALA A 91 -16.92 -2.57 -2.59
C ALA A 91 -16.62 -1.06 -2.45
N GLY A 92 -15.34 -0.70 -2.34
CA GLY A 92 -14.89 0.70 -2.31
C GLY A 92 -14.40 1.26 -0.97
N ARG A 93 -14.31 0.45 0.09
CA ARG A 93 -13.76 0.90 1.38
C ARG A 93 -12.83 -0.13 2.02
N VAL A 94 -11.73 -0.46 1.32
CA VAL A 94 -10.67 -1.27 1.93
C VAL A 94 -9.87 -0.37 2.86
N PRO A 95 -9.82 -0.63 4.18
CA PRO A 95 -8.94 0.12 5.05
C PRO A 95 -7.48 -0.17 4.64
N PRO A 96 -6.63 0.87 4.54
CA PRO A 96 -5.20 0.72 4.30
C PRO A 96 -4.60 -0.30 5.28
N PRO A 97 -3.98 -1.41 4.81
CA PRO A 97 -3.41 -2.42 5.69
C PRO A 97 -2.34 -1.81 6.59
N ASN A 98 -2.34 -2.18 7.86
CA ASN A 98 -1.25 -1.84 8.76
C ASN A 98 -0.06 -2.77 8.44
N LEU A 99 0.99 -2.21 7.86
CA LEU A 99 2.21 -2.93 7.52
C LEU A 99 2.98 -3.36 8.77
N ASN A 100 2.81 -2.64 9.88
CA ASN A 100 3.45 -2.91 11.17
C ASN A 100 2.71 -3.97 12.01
N LYS A 101 1.58 -4.50 11.53
CA LYS A 101 0.73 -5.41 12.32
C LYS A 101 1.45 -6.69 12.72
N ASP A 102 2.23 -7.27 11.81
CA ASP A 102 2.90 -8.55 12.02
C ASP A 102 4.35 -8.37 12.53
N ASN A 103 4.74 -7.17 12.98
CA ASN A 103 6.12 -6.80 13.33
C ASN A 103 7.16 -7.12 12.23
N THR A 104 6.70 -7.25 10.98
CA THR A 104 7.54 -7.52 9.80
C THR A 104 8.33 -6.30 9.35
N LEU A 105 7.96 -5.11 9.83
CA LEU A 105 8.68 -3.87 9.57
C LEU A 105 9.93 -3.78 10.41
N VAL A 106 11.03 -3.48 9.75
CA VAL A 106 12.30 -3.17 10.38
C VAL A 106 12.28 -1.69 10.76
N LEU A 107 12.04 -1.42 12.04
CA LEU A 107 12.06 -0.09 12.64
C LEU A 107 13.50 0.32 12.96
N GLN A 108 14.34 0.40 11.93
CA GLN A 108 15.74 0.79 12.03
C GLN A 108 16.02 1.92 11.04
N GLU A 109 16.66 2.98 11.55
CA GLU A 109 17.09 4.11 10.71
C GLU A 109 18.10 3.65 9.66
N GLY A 110 17.98 4.19 8.44
CA GLY A 110 18.88 3.88 7.33
C GLY A 110 18.68 2.50 6.71
N ARG A 111 17.78 1.66 7.24
CA ARG A 111 17.44 0.36 6.67
C ARG A 111 16.17 0.43 5.83
N PRO A 112 16.26 0.26 4.50
CA PRO A 112 15.08 0.23 3.63
C PRO A 112 14.19 -0.98 3.96
N ASN A 113 12.91 -0.72 4.14
CA ASN A 113 11.87 -1.74 4.21
C ASN A 113 11.34 -2.02 2.80
N ARG A 114 11.43 -3.26 2.35
CA ARG A 114 10.96 -3.65 1.01
C ARG A 114 9.51 -4.10 1.09
N ILE A 115 8.59 -3.32 0.51
CA ILE A 115 7.18 -3.66 0.42
C ILE A 115 6.89 -4.12 -1.00
N GLY A 116 6.47 -5.36 -1.18
CA GLY A 116 6.04 -5.90 -2.46
C GLY A 116 4.54 -6.08 -2.50
N LEU A 117 3.87 -5.47 -3.47
CA LEU A 117 2.48 -5.77 -3.80
C LEU A 117 2.42 -6.66 -5.03
N THR A 118 2.03 -7.90 -4.84
CA THR A 118 1.69 -8.81 -5.93
C THR A 118 0.23 -8.61 -6.28
N TYR A 119 -0.11 -8.46 -7.55
CA TYR A 119 -1.50 -8.39 -7.99
C TYR A 119 -1.71 -9.12 -9.32
N ALA A 120 -2.95 -9.49 -9.57
CA ALA A 120 -3.41 -10.17 -10.77
C ALA A 120 -4.83 -9.72 -11.10
N ASN A 121 -5.23 -9.86 -12.36
CA ASN A 121 -6.56 -9.48 -12.83
C ASN A 121 -6.93 -8.03 -12.42
N ALA A 122 -6.02 -7.10 -12.71
CA ALA A 122 -6.19 -5.67 -12.46
C ALA A 122 -6.38 -4.96 -13.81
N PRO A 123 -7.62 -4.83 -14.33
CA PRO A 123 -7.85 -4.22 -15.65
C PRO A 123 -7.59 -2.71 -15.69
N LYS A 124 -7.27 -2.10 -14.55
CA LYS A 124 -6.97 -0.68 -14.39
C LYS A 124 -5.56 -0.49 -13.84
N ARG A 125 -5.00 0.69 -14.05
CA ARG A 125 -3.75 1.13 -13.42
C ARG A 125 -4.02 1.61 -12.00
N TYR A 126 -3.13 1.25 -11.09
CA TYR A 126 -3.20 1.66 -9.69
C TYR A 126 -1.95 2.44 -9.31
N VAL A 127 -2.02 3.19 -8.23
CA VAL A 127 -0.88 3.85 -7.60
C VAL A 127 -0.81 3.44 -6.14
N LEU A 128 0.40 3.13 -5.70
CA LEU A 128 0.71 2.59 -4.39
C LEU A 128 1.62 3.55 -3.64
N VAL A 129 1.29 3.85 -2.38
CA VAL A 129 2.14 4.68 -1.52
C VAL A 129 2.03 4.22 -0.07
N ALA A 130 3.13 4.22 0.65
CA ALA A 130 3.15 3.96 2.09
C ALA A 130 3.20 5.29 2.85
N ALA A 131 2.31 5.44 3.83
CA ALA A 131 2.26 6.61 4.68
C ALA A 131 2.00 6.24 6.14
N ILE A 132 2.64 7.00 7.03
CA ILE A 132 2.47 6.89 8.48
C ILE A 132 1.25 7.72 8.87
N CYS A 133 0.33 7.07 9.56
CA CYS A 133 -0.91 7.63 10.07
C CYS A 133 -0.98 7.47 11.59
#